data_AF-A0ABD2Q6L3-F1
#
_entry.id   AF-A0ABD2Q6L3-F1
#
_cell.length_a   1.000
_cell.length_b   1.000
_cell.length_c   1.000
_cell.angle_alpha   90.00
_cell.angle_beta   90.00
_cell.angle_gamma   90.00
#
_symmetry.space_group_name_H-M   'P 1'
#
loop_
_entity.id
_entity.type
_entity.pdbx_description
1 polymer ?
#
loop_
_entity_poly.entity_id
_entity_poly.type
_entity_poly.pdbx_seq_one_letter_code
_entity_poly.pdbx_strand_id
1 'polypeptide(L)'
;MTRKKTDPNAPLKPLSSYNLFCRSIKCQDEEFQKLEPKEKVKFWSTKWASLSEEEKKKFVDESKRLRIEYEAALQDYQKTPEFDRYQKWHENQKTLKNDTEEPQIPKKKTPSSLPQEPKKSNPFEFESDPDCQVVDFPNKHSESKMPIFTHLFLDFNQQRENNLRNIRKEVAMLEEECALLSKHIDLVTQANERSENELIKLETIHKEEEAIIKTLKQHFISAFSPNKSLPDEQLLEQLQQAVHSKFTDNPDARTALLHFLSSDASKAFFI
;
A
#
# COMPACT_ATOMS: atom_id res chain seq x y z
N MET A 1 -10.03 29.53 19.31
CA MET A 1 -9.39 28.24 19.00
C MET A 1 -7.92 28.52 18.78
N THR A 2 -7.06 28.11 19.70
CA THR A 2 -5.61 28.21 19.51
C THR A 2 -5.21 27.15 18.48
N ARG A 3 -4.60 27.56 17.36
CA ARG A 3 -4.10 26.61 16.36
C ARG A 3 -3.08 25.71 17.06
N LYS A 4 -3.15 24.39 16.87
CA LYS A 4 -2.07 23.49 17.29
C LYS A 4 -0.77 24.05 16.71
N LYS A 5 0.28 24.18 17.54
CA LYS A 5 1.60 24.60 17.08
C LYS A 5 2.15 23.48 16.18
N THR A 6 1.92 23.61 14.88
CA THR A 6 2.65 22.84 13.87
C THR A 6 4.08 23.35 13.85
N ASP A 7 5.03 22.45 13.62
CA ASP A 7 6.43 22.81 13.42
C ASP A 7 6.57 23.91 12.35
N PRO A 8 7.19 25.06 12.66
CA PRO A 8 7.41 26.14 11.70
C PRO A 8 8.25 25.73 10.49
N ASN A 9 9.12 24.71 10.63
CA ASN A 9 10.05 24.30 9.57
C ASN A 9 9.53 23.11 8.74
N ALA A 10 8.43 22.47 9.15
CA ALA A 10 7.87 21.38 8.37
C ALA A 10 7.25 21.91 7.06
N PRO A 11 7.42 21.19 5.93
CA PRO A 11 6.75 21.55 4.70
C PRO A 11 5.23 21.56 4.92
N LEU A 12 4.54 22.50 4.25
CA LEU A 12 3.09 22.64 4.37
C LEU A 12 2.39 21.63 3.48
N LYS A 13 1.35 20.98 4.02
CA LYS A 13 0.54 20.03 3.27
C LYS A 13 -0.04 20.69 2.01
N PRO A 14 0.04 20.02 0.84
CA PRO A 14 -0.44 20.56 -0.42
C PRO A 14 -1.96 20.65 -0.42
N LEU A 15 -2.49 21.55 -1.23
CA LEU A 15 -3.94 21.72 -1.37
C LEU A 15 -4.53 20.58 -2.21
N SER A 16 -5.69 20.09 -1.78
CA SER A 16 -6.53 19.19 -2.58
C SER A 16 -7.03 19.89 -3.86
N SER A 17 -7.35 19.12 -4.90
CA SER A 17 -7.87 19.60 -6.19
C SER A 17 -9.04 20.59 -6.04
N TYR A 18 -10.00 20.27 -5.17
CA TYR A 18 -11.12 21.17 -4.87
C TYR A 18 -10.66 22.49 -4.21
N ASN A 19 -9.71 22.44 -3.28
CA ASN A 19 -9.19 23.64 -2.61
C ASN A 19 -8.35 24.51 -3.56
N LEU A 20 -7.65 23.92 -4.52
CA LEU A 20 -6.97 24.63 -5.60
C LEU A 20 -7.97 25.38 -6.48
N PHE A 21 -9.08 24.73 -6.82
CA PHE A 21 -10.19 25.38 -7.52
C PHE A 21 -10.84 26.50 -6.71
N CYS A 22 -11.10 26.28 -5.42
CA CYS A 22 -11.60 27.36 -4.56
C CYS A 22 -10.63 28.54 -4.50
N ARG A 23 -9.31 28.29 -4.54
CA ARG A 23 -8.29 29.34 -4.60
C ARG A 23 -8.30 30.09 -5.93
N SER A 24 -8.45 29.39 -7.07
CA SER A 24 -8.50 30.03 -8.38
C SER A 24 -9.73 30.93 -8.49
N ILE A 25 -10.90 30.46 -8.04
CA ILE A 25 -12.14 31.26 -8.03
C ILE A 25 -12.02 32.47 -7.09
N LYS A 26 -11.46 32.29 -5.89
CA LYS A 26 -11.24 33.42 -4.96
C LYS A 26 -10.42 34.55 -5.59
N CYS A 27 -9.52 34.20 -6.50
CA CYS A 27 -8.63 35.13 -7.18
C CYS A 27 -9.23 35.71 -8.48
N GLN A 28 -10.18 35.02 -9.11
CA GLN A 28 -10.73 35.37 -10.42
C GLN A 28 -12.11 36.02 -10.37
N ASP A 29 -12.98 35.64 -9.42
CA ASP A 29 -14.35 36.17 -9.31
C ASP A 29 -14.44 37.28 -8.26
N GLU A 30 -14.56 38.54 -8.69
CA GLU A 30 -14.86 39.67 -7.79
C GLU A 30 -16.27 39.57 -7.20
N GLU A 31 -17.23 39.02 -7.94
CA GLU A 31 -18.58 38.76 -7.44
C GLU A 31 -18.56 37.76 -6.27
N PHE A 32 -17.68 36.76 -6.35
CA PHE A 32 -17.49 35.81 -5.26
C PHE A 32 -17.03 36.50 -3.97
N GLN A 33 -16.19 37.54 -4.06
CA GLN A 33 -15.71 38.23 -2.85
C GLN A 33 -16.83 38.94 -2.09
N LYS A 34 -17.87 39.41 -2.80
CA LYS A 34 -19.01 40.17 -2.24
C LYS A 34 -20.07 39.27 -1.58
N LEU A 35 -20.09 37.97 -1.87
CA LEU A 35 -21.06 37.02 -1.32
C LEU A 35 -20.90 36.78 0.19
N GLU A 36 -22.00 36.47 0.88
CA GLU A 36 -21.97 36.08 2.30
C GLU A 36 -21.20 34.75 2.48
N PRO A 37 -20.46 34.52 3.58
CA PRO A 37 -19.74 33.26 3.81
C PRO A 37 -20.57 31.97 3.59
N LYS A 38 -21.86 31.98 3.89
CA LYS A 38 -22.76 30.83 3.66
C LYS A 38 -23.06 30.61 2.18
N GLU A 39 -23.19 31.69 1.41
CA GLU A 39 -23.45 31.65 -0.03
C GLU A 39 -22.20 31.25 -0.81
N LYS A 40 -21.02 31.66 -0.34
CA LYS A 40 -19.72 31.28 -0.88
C LYS A 40 -19.51 29.76 -0.92
N VAL A 41 -19.89 29.06 0.14
CA VAL A 41 -19.76 27.59 0.21
C VAL A 41 -20.69 26.91 -0.79
N LYS A 42 -21.94 27.39 -0.90
CA LYS A 42 -22.90 26.89 -1.91
C LYS A 42 -22.38 27.14 -3.33
N PHE A 43 -21.88 28.35 -3.59
CA PHE A 43 -21.32 28.74 -4.89
C PHE A 43 -20.17 27.83 -5.32
N TRP A 44 -19.20 27.54 -4.44
CA TRP A 44 -18.12 26.61 -4.77
C TRP A 44 -18.60 25.20 -5.04
N SER A 45 -19.53 24.69 -4.21
CA SER A 45 -20.07 23.35 -4.39
C SER A 45 -20.80 23.21 -5.72
N THR A 46 -21.64 24.19 -6.08
CA THR A 46 -22.38 24.19 -7.35
C THR A 46 -21.42 24.34 -8.54
N LYS A 47 -20.50 25.31 -8.50
CA LYS A 47 -19.58 25.58 -9.60
C LYS A 47 -18.62 24.40 -9.83
N TRP A 48 -18.13 23.76 -8.77
CA TRP A 48 -17.34 22.53 -8.88
C TRP A 48 -18.14 21.37 -9.48
N ALA A 49 -19.40 21.18 -9.06
CA ALA A 49 -20.26 20.14 -9.63
C ALA A 49 -20.48 20.35 -11.15
N SER A 50 -20.67 21.61 -11.57
CA SER A 50 -20.90 22.00 -12.97
C SER A 50 -19.67 21.94 -13.89
N LEU A 51 -18.44 21.85 -13.36
CA LEU A 51 -17.24 21.73 -14.19
C LEU A 51 -17.20 20.38 -14.94
N SER A 52 -16.66 20.41 -16.16
CA SER A 52 -16.41 19.19 -16.94
C SER A 52 -15.29 18.33 -16.32
N GLU A 53 -15.20 17.07 -16.74
CA GLU A 53 -14.11 16.19 -16.29
C GLU A 53 -12.74 16.71 -16.72
N GLU A 54 -12.63 17.35 -17.88
CA GLU A 54 -11.37 17.95 -18.37
C GLU A 54 -10.93 19.15 -17.53
N GLU A 55 -11.86 19.98 -17.08
CA GLU A 55 -11.56 21.12 -16.22
C GLU A 55 -11.20 20.66 -14.80
N LYS A 56 -11.92 19.68 -14.25
CA LYS A 56 -11.57 19.03 -12.98
C LYS A 56 -10.21 18.36 -13.07
N LYS A 57 -9.91 17.70 -14.19
CA LYS A 57 -8.63 17.00 -14.43
C LYS A 57 -7.44 17.93 -14.27
N LYS A 58 -7.51 19.18 -14.77
CA LYS A 58 -6.44 20.18 -14.56
C LYS A 58 -6.12 20.40 -13.08
N PHE A 59 -7.14 20.52 -12.23
CA PHE A 59 -6.95 20.70 -10.78
C PHE A 59 -6.52 19.41 -10.08
N VAL A 60 -6.95 18.25 -10.56
CA VAL A 60 -6.51 16.94 -10.06
C VAL A 60 -5.04 16.71 -10.37
N ASP A 61 -4.60 16.98 -11.60
CA ASP A 61 -3.22 16.82 -12.03
C ASP A 61 -2.29 17.79 -11.28
N GLU A 62 -2.72 19.05 -11.10
CA GLU A 62 -1.97 20.02 -10.29
C GLU A 62 -1.89 19.63 -8.81
N SER A 63 -2.96 19.08 -8.23
CA SER A 63 -2.94 18.56 -6.86
C SER A 63 -1.99 17.37 -6.71
N LYS A 64 -1.95 16.47 -7.70
CA LYS A 64 -0.99 15.36 -7.74
C LYS A 64 0.45 15.86 -7.82
N ARG A 65 0.73 16.84 -8.68
CA ARG A 65 2.06 17.46 -8.80
C ARG A 65 2.54 18.05 -7.47
N LEU A 66 1.69 18.86 -6.82
CA LEU A 66 2.00 19.45 -5.52
C LEU A 66 2.18 18.39 -4.42
N ARG A 67 1.48 17.26 -4.52
CA ARG A 67 1.67 16.13 -3.59
C ARG A 67 3.03 15.48 -3.75
N ILE A 68 3.48 15.26 -4.99
CA ILE A 68 4.81 14.71 -5.29
C ILE A 68 5.90 15.66 -4.78
N GLU A 69 5.77 16.96 -5.05
CA GLU A 69 6.72 17.98 -4.58
C GLU A 69 6.78 18.03 -3.04
N TYR A 70 5.63 17.97 -2.37
CA TYR A 70 5.55 17.92 -0.92
C TYR A 70 6.19 16.66 -0.33
N GLU A 71 5.97 15.50 -0.95
CA GLU A 71 6.53 14.22 -0.48
C GLU A 71 8.05 14.22 -0.57
N ALA A 72 8.62 14.75 -1.66
CA ALA A 72 10.06 14.97 -1.78
C ALA A 72 10.58 15.93 -0.69
N ALA A 73 9.94 17.09 -0.51
CA ALA A 73 10.32 18.05 0.51
C ALA A 73 10.21 17.47 1.94
N LEU A 74 9.24 16.58 2.19
CA LEU A 74 9.07 15.90 3.47
C LEU A 74 10.19 14.87 3.72
N GLN A 75 10.63 14.13 2.70
CA GLN A 75 11.76 13.21 2.82
C GLN A 75 13.07 13.95 3.13
N ASP A 76 13.27 15.12 2.53
CA ASP A 76 14.42 15.97 2.84
C ASP A 76 14.30 16.54 4.26
N TYR A 77 13.10 16.99 4.66
CA TYR A 77 12.84 17.47 6.01
C TYR A 77 13.12 16.41 7.08
N GLN A 78 12.72 15.15 6.86
CA GLN A 78 12.96 14.06 7.80
C GLN A 78 14.45 13.80 8.09
N LYS A 79 15.35 14.18 7.16
CA LYS A 79 16.80 14.02 7.33
C LYS A 79 17.47 15.22 8.02
N THR A 80 16.73 16.30 8.25
CA THR A 80 17.29 17.52 8.84
C THR A 80 17.32 17.45 10.37
N PRO A 81 18.35 18.03 11.02
CA PRO A 81 18.47 18.04 12.48
C PRO A 81 17.32 18.80 13.17
N GLU A 82 16.60 19.63 12.44
CA GLU A 82 15.36 20.30 12.85
C GLU A 82 14.25 19.29 13.16
N PHE A 83 14.08 18.25 12.32
CA PHE A 83 13.10 17.19 12.55
C PHE A 83 13.42 16.38 13.81
N ASP A 84 14.70 16.05 14.04
CA ASP A 84 15.14 15.37 15.26
C ASP A 84 14.83 16.18 16.53
N ARG A 85 15.03 17.50 16.48
CA ARG A 85 14.70 18.41 17.58
C ARG A 85 13.21 18.45 17.83
N TYR A 86 12.41 18.50 16.78
CA TYR A 86 10.94 18.46 16.89
C TYR A 86 10.46 17.14 17.49
N GLN A 87 11.00 16.02 17.05
CA GLN A 87 10.66 14.69 17.56
C GLN A 87 11.00 14.56 19.05
N LYS A 88 12.19 15.00 19.47
CA LYS A 88 12.60 15.04 20.88
C LYS A 88 11.74 15.97 21.73
N TRP A 89 11.36 17.14 21.20
CA TRP A 89 10.43 18.03 21.89
C TRP A 89 9.07 17.37 22.10
N HIS A 90 8.55 16.68 21.07
CA HIS A 90 7.26 16.00 21.13
C HIS A 90 7.25 14.81 22.11
N GLU A 91 8.37 14.09 22.21
CA GLU A 91 8.60 12.99 23.16
C GLU A 91 8.71 13.51 24.60
N ASN A 92 9.50 14.56 24.83
CA ASN A 92 9.62 15.20 26.16
C ASN A 92 8.27 15.78 26.63
N GLN A 93 7.44 16.33 25.73
CA GLN A 93 6.09 16.77 26.07
C GLN A 93 5.16 15.62 26.47
N LYS A 94 5.43 14.39 26.00
CA LYS A 94 4.67 13.18 26.36
C LYS A 94 5.11 12.65 27.73
N THR A 95 6.41 12.68 28.05
CA THR A 95 6.94 12.24 29.34
C THR A 95 6.60 13.21 30.49
N LEU A 96 6.69 14.52 30.27
CA LEU A 96 6.29 15.53 31.28
C LEU A 96 4.81 15.43 31.69
N LYS A 97 3.94 14.92 30.82
CA LYS A 97 2.52 14.69 31.15
C LYS A 97 2.28 13.44 31.97
N ASN A 98 3.20 12.46 31.93
CA ASN A 98 3.10 11.22 32.69
C ASN A 98 3.69 11.35 34.10
N ASP A 99 4.70 12.22 34.30
CA ASP A 99 5.41 12.35 35.58
C ASP A 99 4.76 13.35 36.57
N THR A 100 3.59 13.93 36.26
CA THR A 100 2.87 14.89 37.14
C THR A 100 1.82 14.23 38.05
N GLU A 101 1.72 12.89 38.09
CA GLU A 101 0.87 12.19 39.05
C GLU A 101 1.68 11.60 40.21
N GLU A 102 1.68 12.27 41.37
CA GLU A 102 2.21 11.78 42.65
C GLU A 102 1.27 12.24 43.81
N PRO A 103 1.29 11.63 45.01
CA PRO A 103 0.65 10.38 45.40
C PRO A 103 -0.51 10.55 46.43
N GLN A 104 -1.38 9.52 46.50
CA GLN A 104 -2.60 9.50 47.34
C GLN A 104 -2.34 9.33 48.85
N ILE A 105 -3.10 10.06 49.69
CA ILE A 105 -3.15 9.92 51.17
C ILE A 105 -4.49 9.28 51.61
N PRO A 106 -4.50 8.27 52.51
CA PRO A 106 -5.69 7.47 52.88
C PRO A 106 -6.35 7.89 54.21
N LYS A 107 -7.67 7.62 54.36
CA LYS A 107 -8.53 7.42 55.59
C LYS A 107 -10.01 7.66 55.18
N LYS A 108 -11.11 7.07 55.71
CA LYS A 108 -11.50 5.94 56.57
C LYS A 108 -13.07 5.94 56.61
N LYS A 109 -13.73 4.78 56.44
CA LYS A 109 -14.98 4.16 57.04
C LYS A 109 -15.96 5.09 57.83
N THR A 110 -17.32 5.05 57.86
CA THR A 110 -18.45 4.08 57.64
C THR A 110 -19.78 4.81 58.08
N PRO A 111 -21.02 4.24 58.17
CA PRO A 111 -21.78 3.18 57.44
C PRO A 111 -23.28 3.55 57.13
N SER A 112 -24.02 2.75 56.32
CA SER A 112 -25.40 2.23 56.63
C SER A 112 -26.06 1.40 55.49
N SER A 113 -26.33 0.10 55.79
CA SER A 113 -27.45 -0.82 55.37
C SER A 113 -27.90 -0.95 53.89
N LEU A 114 -27.53 -2.00 53.12
CA LEU A 114 -28.09 -3.39 52.94
C LEU A 114 -29.41 -3.50 52.11
N PRO A 115 -29.70 -4.59 51.36
CA PRO A 115 -28.99 -5.89 51.19
C PRO A 115 -28.64 -6.35 49.73
N GLN A 116 -27.65 -7.26 49.64
CA GLN A 116 -27.09 -7.99 48.47
C GLN A 116 -27.83 -9.33 48.21
N GLU A 117 -27.76 -10.12 47.12
CA GLU A 117 -26.68 -10.78 46.32
C GLU A 117 -27.34 -11.56 45.11
N PRO A 118 -26.66 -12.25 44.14
CA PRO A 118 -25.29 -12.78 44.19
C PRO A 118 -24.37 -12.58 42.96
N LYS A 119 -23.11 -12.88 43.26
CA LYS A 119 -21.83 -12.70 42.59
C LYS A 119 -21.65 -13.48 41.27
N LYS A 120 -20.91 -12.90 40.31
CA LYS A 120 -19.85 -13.62 39.60
C LYS A 120 -18.59 -12.76 39.49
N SER A 121 -17.49 -13.43 39.78
CA SER A 121 -16.09 -13.01 39.90
C SER A 121 -15.57 -12.13 38.77
N ASN A 122 -14.61 -11.29 39.10
CA ASN A 122 -13.69 -10.66 38.16
C ASN A 122 -12.42 -11.54 38.06
N PRO A 123 -12.12 -12.12 36.89
CA PRO A 123 -10.76 -12.58 36.63
C PRO A 123 -10.37 -12.25 35.18
N PHE A 124 -9.87 -11.04 34.93
CA PHE A 124 -8.82 -10.79 33.93
C PHE A 124 -8.34 -9.33 34.02
N GLU A 125 -7.15 -9.13 34.56
CA GLU A 125 -6.32 -7.97 34.22
C GLU A 125 -5.95 -8.09 32.75
N PHE A 126 -6.41 -7.17 31.90
CA PHE A 126 -5.91 -7.04 30.54
C PHE A 126 -4.77 -6.03 30.57
N GLU A 127 -3.55 -6.55 30.46
CA GLU A 127 -2.37 -5.77 30.13
C GLU A 127 -2.61 -4.98 28.83
N SER A 128 -2.08 -3.77 28.81
CA SER A 128 -2.24 -2.76 27.77
C SER A 128 -1.67 -3.17 26.41
N ASP A 129 -2.51 -3.17 25.36
CA ASP A 129 -2.07 -3.09 23.97
C ASP A 129 -1.76 -1.62 23.59
N PRO A 130 -0.59 -1.32 22.99
CA PRO A 130 -0.13 0.05 22.74
C PRO A 130 -0.69 0.71 21.46
N ASP A 131 -1.59 0.06 20.71
CA ASP A 131 -2.00 0.52 19.37
C ASP A 131 -3.51 0.83 19.22
N CYS A 132 -4.28 0.78 20.29
CA CYS A 132 -5.63 1.35 20.28
C CYS A 132 -5.54 2.86 20.54
N GLN A 133 -5.56 3.65 19.47
CA GLN A 133 -5.85 5.08 19.55
C GLN A 133 -7.24 5.27 20.16
N VAL A 134 -7.28 5.42 21.48
CA VAL A 134 -8.43 6.04 22.15
C VAL A 134 -8.58 7.39 21.46
N VAL A 135 -9.62 7.52 20.66
CA VAL A 135 -9.96 8.78 20.02
C VAL A 135 -10.20 9.78 21.14
N ASP A 136 -9.21 10.63 21.40
CA ASP A 136 -9.34 11.81 22.24
C ASP A 136 -10.36 12.71 21.55
N PHE A 137 -11.64 12.49 21.86
CA PHE A 137 -12.68 13.46 21.58
C PHE A 137 -12.23 14.77 22.23
N PRO A 138 -12.07 15.87 21.47
CA PRO A 138 -11.79 17.15 22.08
C PRO A 138 -13.00 17.49 22.95
N ASN A 139 -12.89 17.22 24.25
CA ASN A 139 -13.86 17.66 25.24
C ASN A 139 -13.70 19.17 25.36
N LYS A 140 -14.33 19.88 24.43
CA LYS A 140 -14.41 21.34 24.40
C LYS A 140 -15.62 21.83 25.22
N HIS A 141 -16.04 21.05 26.22
CA HIS A 141 -17.09 21.41 27.16
C HIS A 141 -16.57 21.28 28.59
N SER A 142 -15.73 22.23 28.99
CA SER A 142 -15.52 22.51 30.41
C SER A 142 -15.84 23.96 30.78
N GLU A 143 -16.72 24.65 30.06
CA GLU A 143 -17.28 25.95 30.52
C GLU A 143 -18.80 26.09 30.37
N SER A 144 -19.51 25.00 30.01
CA SER A 144 -20.96 24.97 30.16
C SER A 144 -21.34 23.56 30.58
N LYS A 145 -21.63 23.40 31.86
CA LYS A 145 -22.11 22.15 32.45
C LYS A 145 -23.51 21.89 31.86
N MET A 146 -23.58 21.28 30.67
CA MET A 146 -24.83 20.94 30.00
C MET A 146 -25.60 19.97 30.93
N PRO A 147 -26.74 20.38 31.51
CA PRO A 147 -27.41 19.56 32.51
C PRO A 147 -27.92 18.27 31.87
N ILE A 148 -27.78 17.17 32.60
CA ILE A 148 -28.30 15.86 32.20
C ILE A 148 -29.82 15.98 32.02
N PHE A 149 -30.39 15.33 31.01
CA PHE A 149 -31.81 15.37 30.64
C PHE A 149 -32.35 16.72 30.11
N THR A 150 -31.48 17.60 29.62
CA THR A 150 -31.90 18.76 28.81
C THR A 150 -32.10 18.38 27.34
N HIS A 151 -32.92 19.13 26.61
CA HIS A 151 -33.11 18.93 25.16
C HIS A 151 -31.77 18.96 24.41
N LEU A 152 -30.88 19.89 24.78
CA LEU A 152 -29.53 19.98 24.23
C LEU A 152 -28.69 18.71 24.50
N PHE A 153 -28.83 18.10 25.68
CA PHE A 153 -28.15 16.85 26.02
C PHE A 153 -28.69 15.66 25.22
N LEU A 154 -30.00 15.61 24.98
CA LEU A 154 -30.61 14.56 24.17
C LEU A 154 -30.18 14.69 22.70
N ASP A 155 -30.22 15.91 22.13
CA ASP A 155 -29.77 16.18 20.76
C ASP A 155 -28.29 15.84 20.57
N PHE A 156 -27.43 16.25 21.51
CA PHE A 156 -26.01 15.95 21.48
C PHE A 156 -25.73 14.45 21.52
N ASN A 157 -26.40 13.71 22.42
CA ASN A 157 -26.27 12.25 22.46
C ASN A 157 -26.79 11.60 21.18
N GLN A 158 -27.93 12.04 20.66
CA GLN A 158 -28.46 11.52 19.40
C GLN A 158 -27.48 11.75 18.23
N GLN A 159 -26.86 12.93 18.15
CA GLN A 159 -25.86 13.24 17.15
C GLN A 159 -24.58 12.41 17.33
N ARG A 160 -24.13 12.21 18.57
CA ARG A 160 -23.00 11.33 18.88
C ARG A 160 -23.28 9.89 18.46
N GLU A 161 -24.45 9.36 18.79
CA GLU A 161 -24.85 8.01 18.40
C GLU A 161 -25.00 7.87 16.86
N ASN A 162 -25.51 8.91 16.18
CA ASN A 162 -25.52 8.95 14.71
C ASN A 162 -24.10 8.90 14.13
N ASN A 163 -23.17 9.70 14.66
CA ASN A 163 -21.78 9.72 14.21
C ASN A 163 -21.11 8.37 14.45
N LEU A 164 -21.31 7.75 15.62
CA LEU A 164 -20.78 6.41 15.92
C LEU A 164 -21.33 5.36 14.98
N ARG A 165 -22.63 5.41 14.64
CA ARG A 165 -23.23 4.52 13.63
C ARG A 165 -22.59 4.70 12.27
N ASN A 166 -22.36 5.94 11.83
CA ASN A 166 -21.74 6.22 10.54
C ASN A 166 -20.29 5.72 10.51
N ILE A 167 -19.51 5.98 11.56
CA ILE A 167 -18.13 5.49 11.68
C ILE A 167 -18.09 3.96 11.65
N ARG A 168 -18.97 3.29 12.40
CA ARG A 168 -19.05 1.81 12.39
C ARG A 168 -19.37 1.25 11.00
N LYS A 169 -20.21 1.93 10.23
CA LYS A 169 -20.49 1.55 8.84
C LYS A 169 -19.26 1.73 7.95
N GLU A 170 -18.55 2.85 8.09
CA GLU A 170 -17.33 3.12 7.33
C GLU A 170 -16.22 2.11 7.64
N VAL A 171 -16.04 1.77 8.91
CA VAL A 171 -15.11 0.71 9.34
C VAL A 171 -15.48 -0.63 8.70
N ALA A 172 -16.75 -1.03 8.73
CA ALA A 172 -17.18 -2.29 8.13
C ALA A 172 -16.94 -2.34 6.61
N MET A 173 -17.18 -1.24 5.89
CA MET A 173 -16.89 -1.17 4.45
C MET A 173 -15.38 -1.25 4.17
N LEU A 174 -14.55 -0.54 4.95
CA LEU A 174 -13.10 -0.59 4.78
C LEU A 174 -12.53 -1.98 5.11
N GLU A 175 -13.06 -2.67 6.12
CA GLU A 175 -12.71 -4.05 6.42
C GLU A 175 -13.04 -4.98 5.25
N GLU A 176 -14.19 -4.81 4.59
CA GLU A 176 -14.56 -5.56 3.40
C GLU A 176 -13.61 -5.28 2.20
N GLU A 177 -13.29 -4.00 1.96
CA GLU A 177 -12.33 -3.60 0.93
C GLU A 177 -10.92 -4.18 1.19
N CYS A 178 -10.47 -4.19 2.43
CA CYS A 178 -9.19 -4.79 2.82
C CYS A 178 -9.17 -6.31 2.60
N ALA A 179 -10.28 -6.99 2.90
CA ALA A 179 -10.42 -8.42 2.62
C ALA A 179 -10.35 -8.73 1.11
N LEU A 180 -11.01 -7.90 0.28
CA LEU A 180 -10.95 -8.03 -1.17
C LEU A 180 -9.54 -7.79 -1.71
N LEU A 181 -8.85 -6.75 -1.21
CA LEU A 181 -7.49 -6.43 -1.63
C LEU A 181 -6.51 -7.54 -1.22
N SER A 182 -6.62 -8.07 0.00
CA SER A 182 -5.82 -9.21 0.46
C SER A 182 -5.97 -10.40 -0.48
N LYS A 183 -7.19 -10.73 -0.88
CA LYS A 183 -7.45 -11.82 -1.83
C LYS A 183 -6.82 -11.56 -3.20
N HIS A 184 -6.83 -10.31 -3.68
CA HIS A 184 -6.17 -9.97 -4.94
C HIS A 184 -4.65 -10.14 -4.86
N ILE A 185 -4.05 -9.72 -3.74
CA ILE A 185 -2.62 -9.92 -3.47
C ILE A 185 -2.28 -11.41 -3.48
N ASP A 186 -3.08 -12.26 -2.84
CA ASP A 186 -2.86 -13.71 -2.83
C ASP A 186 -2.91 -14.30 -4.25
N LEU A 187 -3.88 -13.88 -5.07
CA LEU A 187 -4.01 -14.34 -6.46
C LEU A 187 -2.83 -13.91 -7.32
N VAL A 188 -2.38 -12.66 -7.20
CA VAL A 188 -1.23 -12.15 -7.95
C VAL A 188 0.06 -12.85 -7.49
N THR A 189 0.22 -13.05 -6.18
CA THR A 189 1.36 -13.78 -5.62
C THR A 189 1.41 -15.20 -6.15
N GLN A 190 0.28 -15.92 -6.14
CA GLN A 190 0.20 -17.27 -6.70
C GLN A 190 0.47 -17.30 -8.21
N ALA A 191 0.00 -16.31 -8.97
CA ALA A 191 0.29 -16.22 -10.40
C ALA A 191 1.78 -15.98 -10.64
N ASN A 192 2.41 -15.10 -9.86
CA ASN A 192 3.83 -14.81 -9.94
C ASN A 192 4.68 -16.05 -9.61
N GLU A 193 4.35 -16.77 -8.53
CA GLU A 193 5.01 -18.04 -8.18
C GLU A 193 4.92 -19.08 -9.32
N ARG A 194 3.77 -19.18 -10.00
CA ARG A 194 3.63 -20.08 -11.15
C ARG A 194 4.57 -19.69 -12.28
N SER A 195 4.63 -18.40 -12.62
CA SER A 195 5.53 -17.89 -13.67
C SER A 195 6.99 -18.05 -13.30
N GLU A 196 7.38 -17.82 -12.05
CA GLU A 196 8.75 -18.05 -11.56
C GLU A 196 9.13 -19.54 -11.67
N ASN A 197 8.23 -20.45 -11.31
CA ASN A 197 8.46 -21.87 -11.46
C ASN A 197 8.61 -22.29 -12.94
N GLU A 198 7.88 -21.67 -13.85
CA GLU A 198 8.02 -21.90 -15.29
C GLU A 198 9.37 -21.37 -15.82
N LEU A 199 9.79 -20.18 -15.39
CA LEU A 199 11.11 -19.64 -15.71
C LEU A 199 12.24 -20.56 -15.24
N ILE A 200 12.18 -21.06 -14.00
CA ILE A 200 13.18 -22.00 -13.47
C ILE A 200 13.24 -23.28 -14.30
N LYS A 201 12.08 -23.82 -14.72
CA LYS A 201 12.02 -25.00 -15.59
C LYS A 201 12.68 -24.73 -16.94
N LEU A 202 12.33 -23.62 -17.59
CA LEU A 202 12.91 -23.24 -18.89
C LEU A 202 14.43 -22.99 -18.78
N GLU A 203 14.88 -22.34 -17.71
CA GLU A 203 16.31 -22.11 -17.48
C GLU A 203 17.08 -23.42 -17.28
N THR A 204 16.46 -24.41 -16.62
CA THR A 204 17.04 -25.74 -16.46
C THR A 204 17.16 -26.46 -17.79
N ILE A 205 16.09 -26.45 -18.60
CA ILE A 205 16.09 -27.04 -19.94
C ILE A 205 17.17 -26.39 -20.81
N HIS A 206 17.26 -25.05 -20.80
CA HIS A 206 18.27 -24.32 -21.57
C HIS A 206 19.70 -24.70 -21.15
N LYS A 207 19.99 -24.82 -19.85
CA LYS A 207 21.29 -25.27 -19.35
C LYS A 207 21.64 -26.69 -19.83
N GLU A 208 20.67 -27.58 -19.87
CA GLU A 208 20.85 -28.94 -20.39
C GLU A 208 21.12 -28.94 -21.90
N GLU A 209 20.38 -28.15 -22.68
CA GLU A 209 20.61 -27.99 -24.12
C GLU A 209 22.00 -27.42 -24.43
N GLU A 210 22.43 -26.39 -23.69
CA GLU A 210 23.77 -25.83 -23.82
C GLU A 210 24.87 -26.87 -23.51
N ALA A 211 24.65 -27.72 -22.51
CA ALA A 211 25.58 -28.79 -22.17
C ALA A 211 25.70 -29.83 -23.30
N ILE A 212 24.58 -30.19 -23.94
CA ILE A 212 24.57 -31.08 -25.10
C ILE A 212 25.34 -30.44 -26.27
N ILE A 213 25.04 -29.19 -26.61
CA ILE A 213 25.72 -28.47 -27.69
C ILE A 213 27.23 -28.39 -27.42
N LYS A 214 27.61 -28.10 -26.17
CA LYS A 214 29.02 -28.07 -25.76
C LYS A 214 29.71 -29.42 -25.96
N THR A 215 29.06 -30.49 -25.55
CA THR A 215 29.57 -31.87 -25.71
C THR A 215 29.72 -32.23 -27.18
N LEU A 216 28.72 -31.90 -28.01
CA LEU A 216 28.73 -32.19 -29.44
C LEU A 216 29.84 -31.42 -30.17
N LYS A 217 30.03 -30.14 -29.82
CA LYS A 217 31.15 -29.33 -30.33
C LYS A 217 32.51 -29.92 -29.94
N GLN A 218 32.68 -30.33 -28.68
CA GLN A 218 33.92 -30.97 -28.22
C GLN A 218 34.21 -32.27 -28.99
N HIS A 219 33.18 -33.07 -29.22
CA HIS A 219 33.32 -34.31 -29.98
C HIS A 219 33.69 -34.04 -31.45
N PHE A 220 33.03 -33.08 -32.10
CA PHE A 220 33.34 -32.68 -33.47
C PHE A 220 34.80 -32.23 -33.59
N ILE A 221 35.27 -31.37 -32.68
CA ILE A 221 36.68 -30.93 -32.65
C ILE A 221 37.64 -32.13 -32.47
N SER A 222 37.29 -33.09 -31.61
CA SER A 222 38.09 -34.30 -31.42
C SER A 222 38.10 -35.22 -32.66
N ALA A 223 37.01 -35.30 -33.40
CA ALA A 223 36.87 -36.17 -34.57
C ALA A 223 37.65 -35.65 -35.78
N PHE A 224 37.77 -34.33 -35.93
CA PHE A 224 38.53 -33.67 -37.01
C PHE A 224 39.94 -33.23 -36.58
N SER A 225 40.41 -33.66 -35.40
CA SER A 225 41.79 -33.44 -35.01
C SER A 225 42.73 -34.27 -35.89
N PRO A 226 43.88 -33.71 -36.33
CA PRO A 226 44.65 -34.21 -37.48
C PRO A 226 45.27 -35.63 -37.35
N ASN A 227 45.00 -36.36 -36.26
CA ASN A 227 45.62 -37.66 -35.96
C ASN A 227 44.64 -38.73 -35.39
N LYS A 228 43.32 -38.65 -35.61
CA LYS A 228 42.34 -39.67 -35.17
C LYS A 228 41.44 -40.18 -36.31
N SER A 229 41.12 -41.48 -36.30
CA SER A 229 40.20 -42.12 -37.24
C SER A 229 38.74 -41.76 -36.94
N LEU A 230 37.90 -41.85 -37.99
CA LEU A 230 36.46 -41.57 -38.00
C LEU A 230 35.74 -42.24 -36.80
N PRO A 231 34.79 -41.55 -36.14
CA PRO A 231 34.06 -42.10 -34.99
C PRO A 231 33.28 -43.38 -35.34
N ASP A 232 33.26 -44.32 -34.38
CA ASP A 232 32.65 -45.66 -34.51
C ASP A 232 31.11 -45.60 -34.66
N GLU A 233 30.55 -46.44 -35.51
CA GLU A 233 29.14 -46.38 -35.95
C GLU A 233 28.14 -46.55 -34.78
N GLN A 234 28.51 -47.38 -33.79
CA GLN A 234 27.73 -47.53 -32.55
C GLN A 234 27.63 -46.24 -31.73
N LEU A 235 28.66 -45.41 -31.74
CA LEU A 235 28.67 -44.16 -30.98
C LEU A 235 27.77 -43.11 -31.66
N LEU A 236 27.71 -43.15 -32.99
CA LEU A 236 26.83 -42.31 -33.79
C LEU A 236 25.36 -42.69 -33.53
N GLU A 237 25.04 -43.99 -33.47
CA GLU A 237 23.71 -44.47 -33.11
C GLU A 237 23.31 -44.06 -31.68
N GLN A 238 24.22 -44.13 -30.70
CA GLN A 238 23.93 -43.68 -29.33
C GLN A 238 23.62 -42.17 -29.26
N LEU A 239 24.38 -41.35 -29.97
CA LEU A 239 24.12 -39.91 -30.05
C LEU A 239 22.79 -39.62 -30.76
N GLN A 240 22.51 -40.33 -31.85
CA GLN A 240 21.27 -40.20 -32.59
C GLN A 240 20.07 -40.58 -31.71
N GLN A 241 20.17 -41.66 -30.92
CA GLN A 241 19.11 -42.12 -30.03
C GLN A 241 18.89 -41.17 -28.84
N ALA A 242 19.96 -40.60 -28.29
CA ALA A 242 19.88 -39.57 -27.23
C ALA A 242 19.21 -38.28 -27.72
N VAL A 243 19.55 -37.81 -28.92
CA VAL A 243 18.90 -36.65 -29.56
C VAL A 243 17.43 -36.96 -29.87
N HIS A 244 17.14 -38.15 -30.42
CA HIS A 244 15.78 -38.55 -30.79
C HIS A 244 14.85 -38.68 -29.58
N SER A 245 15.33 -39.25 -28.47
CA SER A 245 14.58 -39.42 -27.22
C SER A 245 14.16 -38.09 -26.59
N LYS A 246 14.87 -37.00 -26.86
CA LYS A 246 14.55 -35.67 -26.31
C LYS A 246 13.70 -34.85 -27.28
N PHE A 247 13.89 -35.02 -28.58
CA PHE A 247 13.04 -34.42 -29.61
C PHE A 247 11.62 -34.99 -29.68
N THR A 248 11.35 -36.16 -29.07
CA THR A 248 9.98 -36.70 -28.96
C THR A 248 9.12 -35.96 -27.94
N ASP A 249 9.71 -35.23 -26.99
CA ASP A 249 8.96 -34.50 -25.96
C ASP A 249 8.43 -33.14 -26.47
N ASN A 250 8.90 -32.67 -27.65
CA ASN A 250 8.40 -31.46 -28.30
C ASN A 250 8.29 -31.64 -29.84
N PRO A 251 7.15 -32.19 -30.33
CA PRO A 251 6.97 -32.59 -31.73
C PRO A 251 6.97 -31.40 -32.71
N ASP A 252 6.61 -30.21 -32.27
CA ASP A 252 6.57 -29.01 -33.12
C ASP A 252 7.99 -28.49 -33.41
N ALA A 253 8.86 -28.48 -32.39
CA ALA A 253 10.28 -28.13 -32.56
C ALA A 253 11.01 -29.13 -33.47
N ARG A 254 10.68 -30.43 -33.34
CA ARG A 254 11.19 -31.50 -34.22
C ARG A 254 10.83 -31.25 -35.69
N THR A 255 9.57 -30.91 -35.93
CA THR A 255 9.04 -30.73 -37.29
C THR A 255 9.65 -29.49 -37.94
N ALA A 256 9.83 -28.40 -37.16
CA ALA A 256 10.49 -27.19 -37.63
C ALA A 256 11.97 -27.41 -37.98
N LEU A 257 12.72 -28.15 -37.15
CA LEU A 257 14.13 -28.45 -37.41
C LEU A 257 14.33 -29.41 -38.58
N LEU A 258 13.49 -30.43 -38.72
CA LEU A 258 13.53 -31.34 -39.88
C LEU A 258 13.21 -30.60 -41.18
N HIS A 259 12.24 -29.67 -41.14
CA HIS A 259 11.94 -28.82 -42.29
C HIS A 259 13.10 -27.89 -42.63
N PHE A 260 13.74 -27.28 -41.62
CA PHE A 260 14.91 -26.42 -41.81
C PHE A 260 16.10 -27.17 -42.40
N LEU A 261 16.45 -28.34 -41.84
CA LEU A 261 17.54 -29.18 -42.34
C LEU A 261 17.26 -29.74 -43.74
N SER A 262 16.01 -30.11 -44.04
CA SER A 262 15.61 -30.52 -45.40
C SER A 262 15.72 -29.39 -46.42
N SER A 263 15.47 -28.14 -46.01
CA SER A 263 15.54 -26.97 -46.87
C SER A 263 16.99 -26.52 -47.14
N ASP A 264 17.85 -26.54 -46.12
CA ASP A 264 19.23 -26.07 -46.26
C ASP A 264 20.23 -27.16 -46.67
N ALA A 265 20.01 -28.44 -46.35
CA ALA A 265 20.82 -29.53 -46.90
C ALA A 265 20.69 -29.63 -48.43
N SER A 266 19.52 -29.28 -48.98
CA SER A 266 19.28 -29.19 -50.43
C SER A 266 20.06 -28.04 -51.08
N LYS A 267 20.46 -27.02 -50.33
CA LYS A 267 21.28 -25.89 -50.82
C LYS A 267 22.78 -26.13 -50.65
N ALA A 268 23.18 -26.86 -49.61
CA ALA A 268 24.59 -27.13 -49.31
C ALA A 268 25.23 -28.17 -50.25
N PHE A 269 24.44 -29.02 -50.93
CA PHE A 269 24.93 -30.01 -51.90
C PHE A 269 24.97 -29.52 -53.36
N PHE A 270 24.69 -28.23 -53.62
CA PHE A 270 24.68 -27.64 -54.96
C PHE A 270 25.74 -26.54 -55.17
N ILE A 271 26.88 -26.61 -54.47
CA ILE A 271 28.10 -25.86 -54.80
C ILE A 271 29.26 -26.83 -54.97
#